data_AF-A0A1H8EK15-F1
#
_entry.id   AF-A0A1H8EK15-F1
#
_cell.length_a   1.000
_cell.length_b   1.000
_cell.length_c   1.000
_cell.angle_alpha   90.00
_cell.angle_beta   90.00
_cell.angle_gamma   90.00
#
_symmetry.space_group_name_H-M   'P 1'
#
loop_
_entity.id
_entity.type
_entity.pdbx_description
1 polymer ?
#
loop_
_entity_poly.entity_id
_entity_poly.type
_entity_poly.pdbx_seq_one_letter_code
_entity_poly.pdbx_strand_id
1 'polypeptide(L)' 'MIETGRQLVEAVRAAAATHNQTWEALVPDPFTINLAAEADEEQAYAAMTRAKAALRDHICEVYGISARELSSLALS' A
#
# COMPACT_ATOMS: atom_id res chain seq x y z
N MET A 1 -7.46 12.06 6.26
CA MET A 1 -7.66 11.15 5.11
C MET A 1 -9.04 10.48 5.08
N ILE A 2 -9.70 10.20 6.21
CA ILE A 2 -11.04 9.57 6.24
C ILE A 2 -12.15 10.49 5.69
N GLU A 3 -12.05 11.81 5.92
CA GLU A 3 -13.04 12.81 5.45
C GLU A 3 -13.19 12.82 3.92
N THR A 4 -12.09 12.67 3.19
CA THR A 4 -12.05 12.72 1.72
C THR A 4 -12.71 11.48 1.08
N GLY A 5 -12.56 10.31 1.71
CA GLY A 5 -13.16 9.06 1.23
C GLY A 5 -14.68 9.05 1.36
N ARG A 6 -15.21 9.53 2.49
CA ARG A 6 -16.67 9.61 2.71
C ARG A 6 -17.33 10.54 1.70
N GLN A 7 -16.73 11.70 1.45
CA GLN A 7 -17.23 12.68 0.47
C GLN A 7 -17.25 12.11 -0.95
N LEU A 8 -16.21 11.36 -1.34
CA LEU A 8 -16.17 10.69 -2.64
C LEU A 8 -17.32 9.68 -2.80
N VAL A 9 -17.57 8.87 -1.77
CA VAL A 9 -18.68 7.91 -1.78
C VAL A 9 -20.03 8.60 -1.88
N GLU A 10 -20.24 9.69 -1.14
CA GLU A 10 -21.48 10.49 -1.24
C GLU A 10 -21.66 11.08 -2.64
N ALA A 11 -20.58 11.59 -3.25
CA ALA A 11 -20.62 12.15 -4.60
C ALA A 11 -20.99 11.09 -5.66
N VAL A 12 -20.40 9.89 -5.59
CA VAL A 12 -20.72 8.81 -6.55
C VAL A 12 -22.14 8.30 -6.35
N ARG A 13 -22.65 8.21 -5.11
CA ARG A 13 -24.06 7.88 -4.84
C ARG A 13 -25.02 8.93 -5.42
N ALA A 14 -24.70 10.21 -5.25
CA ALA A 14 -25.49 11.30 -5.80
C ALA A 14 -25.52 11.24 -7.33
N ALA A 15 -24.37 11.01 -7.99
CA ALA A 15 -24.29 10.86 -9.43
C ALA A 15 -25.11 9.66 -9.95
N ALA A 16 -25.01 8.50 -9.29
CA ALA A 16 -25.81 7.32 -9.63
C ALA A 16 -27.31 7.63 -9.58
N ALA A 17 -27.77 8.30 -8.51
CA ALA A 17 -29.16 8.72 -8.35
C ALA A 17 -29.60 9.72 -9.43
N THR A 18 -28.79 10.74 -9.73
CA THR A 18 -29.10 11.76 -10.75
C THR A 18 -29.25 11.16 -12.14
N HIS A 19 -28.44 10.17 -12.49
CA HIS A 19 -28.42 9.57 -13.82
C HIS A 19 -29.25 8.29 -13.94
N ASN A 20 -29.98 7.89 -12.89
CA ASN A 20 -30.73 6.64 -12.82
C ASN A 20 -29.87 5.41 -13.18
N GLN A 21 -28.64 5.38 -12.65
CA GLN A 21 -27.69 4.29 -12.80
C GLN A 21 -27.41 3.63 -11.45
N THR A 22 -26.80 2.45 -11.47
CA THR A 22 -26.32 1.79 -10.25
C THR A 22 -24.91 2.28 -9.89
N TRP A 23 -24.53 2.10 -8.63
CA TRP A 23 -23.18 2.42 -8.15
C TRP A 23 -22.11 1.69 -8.97
N GLU A 24 -22.34 0.40 -9.24
CA GLU A 24 -21.45 -0.51 -9.96
C GLU A 24 -21.19 -0.07 -11.40
N ALA A 25 -22.12 0.67 -12.01
CA ALA A 25 -21.92 1.22 -13.35
C ALA A 25 -20.94 2.41 -13.39
N LEU A 26 -20.70 3.05 -12.25
CA LEU A 26 -19.87 4.25 -12.11
C LEU A 26 -18.51 3.98 -11.46
N VAL A 27 -18.31 2.82 -10.87
CA VAL A 27 -17.03 2.42 -10.26
C VAL A 27 -16.33 1.39 -11.14
N PRO A 28 -14.99 1.29 -11.05
CA PRO A 28 -14.26 0.22 -11.70
C PRO A 28 -14.79 -1.16 -11.30
N ASP A 29 -14.87 -2.05 -12.28
CA ASP A 29 -15.30 -3.44 -12.08
C ASP A 29 -14.38 -4.14 -11.05
N PRO A 30 -14.92 -4.73 -9.96
CA PRO A 30 -14.11 -5.41 -8.95
C PRO A 30 -13.39 -6.66 -9.48
N PHE A 31 -13.79 -7.19 -10.65
CA PHE A 31 -13.13 -8.32 -11.29
C PHE A 31 -12.06 -7.93 -12.31
N THR A 32 -11.93 -6.64 -12.61
CA THR A 32 -10.92 -6.12 -13.52
C THR A 32 -9.65 -5.79 -12.74
N ILE A 33 -8.59 -6.57 -13.00
CA ILE A 33 -7.27 -6.36 -12.39
C ILE A 33 -6.53 -5.25 -13.14
N ASN A 34 -6.07 -4.23 -12.41
CA ASN A 34 -5.19 -3.21 -12.96
C ASN A 34 -3.73 -3.65 -12.88
N LEU A 35 -3.25 -4.32 -13.93
CA LEU A 35 -1.88 -4.86 -13.99
C LEU A 35 -0.79 -3.79 -13.84
N ALA A 36 -1.06 -2.53 -14.20
CA ALA A 36 -0.10 -1.44 -14.00
C ALA A 36 0.03 -1.10 -12.51
N ALA A 37 -1.10 -1.00 -11.81
CA ALA A 37 -1.11 -0.78 -10.36
C ALA A 37 -0.42 -1.94 -9.59
N GLU A 38 -0.67 -3.18 -10.01
CA GLU A 38 0.03 -4.36 -9.45
C GLU A 38 1.55 -4.28 -9.65
N ALA A 39 1.99 -3.87 -10.85
CA ALA A 39 3.43 -3.71 -11.13
C ALA A 39 4.06 -2.59 -10.29
N ASP A 40 3.34 -1.48 -10.08
CA ASP A 40 3.80 -0.38 -9.23
C ASP A 40 3.89 -0.80 -7.76
N GLU A 41 2.92 -1.59 -7.27
CA GLU A 41 2.92 -2.16 -5.93
C GLU A 41 4.11 -3.11 -5.73
N GLU A 42 4.36 -4.02 -6.67
CA GLU A 42 5.51 -4.93 -6.61
C GLU A 42 6.85 -4.16 -6.58
N GLN A 43 6.98 -3.10 -7.38
CA GLN A 43 8.17 -2.23 -7.36
C GLN A 43 8.34 -1.53 -6.01
N ALA A 44 7.25 -1.07 -5.40
CA ALA A 44 7.27 -0.45 -4.07
C ALA A 44 7.71 -1.45 -2.99
N TYR A 45 7.21 -2.69 -3.01
CA TYR A 45 7.67 -3.74 -2.10
C TYR A 45 9.14 -4.09 -2.27
N ALA A 46 9.62 -4.18 -3.52
CA ALA A 46 11.02 -4.42 -3.82
C ALA A 46 11.91 -3.26 -3.32
N ALA A 47 11.46 -2.02 -3.46
CA ALA A 47 12.16 -0.84 -2.93
C ALA A 47 12.21 -0.85 -1.39
N MET A 48 11.09 -1.14 -0.73
CA MET A 48 11.04 -1.26 0.73
C MET A 48 11.97 -2.37 1.24
N THR A 49 11.99 -3.53 0.58
CA THR A 49 12.86 -4.65 0.96
C THR A 49 14.34 -4.27 0.88
N ARG A 50 14.75 -3.59 -0.20
CA ARG A 50 16.11 -3.06 -0.35
C ARG A 50 16.46 -2.04 0.73
N ALA A 51 15.55 -1.11 1.03
CA ALA A 51 15.75 -0.12 2.08
C ALA A 51 15.90 -0.78 3.47
N LYS A 52 15.08 -1.79 3.78
CA LYS A 52 15.18 -2.57 5.02
C LYS A 52 16.50 -3.31 5.13
N ALA A 53 16.97 -3.91 4.03
CA ALA A 53 18.27 -4.58 3.99
C ALA A 53 19.42 -3.59 4.26
N ALA A 54 19.43 -2.44 3.57
CA ALA A 54 20.43 -1.40 3.77
C ALA A 54 20.44 -0.87 5.22
N LEU A 55 19.26 -0.66 5.81
CA LEU A 55 19.15 -0.24 7.21
C LEU A 55 19.73 -1.29 8.16
N ARG A 56 19.38 -2.57 7.97
CA ARG A 56 19.93 -3.67 8.77
C ARG A 56 21.46 -3.70 8.67
N ASP A 57 22.00 -3.61 7.46
CA ASP A 57 23.44 -3.70 7.23
C ASP A 57 24.17 -2.52 7.89
N HIS A 58 23.61 -1.31 7.79
CA HIS A 58 24.11 -0.13 8.49
C HIS A 58 24.12 -0.30 10.02
N ILE A 59 23.05 -0.86 10.61
CA ILE A 59 22.99 -1.11 12.05
C ILE A 59 24.07 -2.12 12.46
N CYS A 60 24.23 -3.21 11.73
CA CYS A 60 25.27 -4.20 11.99
C CYS A 60 26.67 -3.58 11.96
N GLU A 61 26.95 -2.73 10.97
CA GLU A 61 28.23 -2.00 10.85
C GLU A 61 28.46 -1.02 12.00
N VAL A 62 27.46 -0.18 12.31
CA VAL A 62 27.57 0.87 13.34
C VAL A 62 27.78 0.28 14.73
N TYR A 63 27.07 -0.79 15.05
CA TYR A 63 27.09 -1.39 16.40
C TYR A 63 28.04 -2.59 16.50
N GLY A 64 28.68 -3.00 15.41
CA GLY A 64 29.59 -4.16 15.39
C GLY A 64 28.90 -5.48 15.73
N ILE A 65 27.60 -5.60 15.46
CA ILE A 65 26.79 -6.79 15.74
C ILE A 65 26.46 -7.53 14.44
N SER A 66 26.24 -8.83 14.54
CA SER A 66 25.76 -9.64 13.44
C SER A 66 24.26 -9.47 13.20
N ALA A 67 23.82 -9.81 11.99
CA ALA A 67 22.38 -9.85 11.66
C ALA A 67 21.59 -10.80 12.59
N ARG A 68 22.22 -11.87 13.10
CA ARG A 68 21.61 -12.80 14.05
C ARG A 68 21.37 -12.14 15.41
N GLU A 69 22.37 -11.43 15.92
CA GLU A 69 22.26 -10.67 17.18
C GLU A 69 21.21 -9.57 17.05
N LEU A 70 21.22 -8.80 15.96
CA LEU A 70 20.20 -7.79 15.70
C LEU A 70 18.78 -8.39 15.67
N SER A 71 18.60 -9.55 15.04
CA SER A 71 17.30 -10.22 14.97
C SER A 71 16.80 -10.69 16.34
N SER A 72 17.70 -11.04 17.26
CA SER A 72 17.34 -11.47 18.61
C SER A 72 16.81 -10.32 19.49
N LEU A 73 17.14 -9.07 19.15
CA LEU A 73 16.66 -7.87 19.84
C LEU A 73 15.25 -7.46 19.43
N ALA A 74 14.77 -7.92 18.26
CA ALA A 74 13.45 -7.53 17.74
C ALA A 74 12.27 -8.27 18.41
N LEU A 75 12.55 -9.30 19.22
CA LEU A 75 11.55 -10.14 19.89
C LEU A 75 11.40 -9.85 21.40
N SER A 76 12.09 -8.84 21.93
CA SER A 76 12.02 -8.43 23.35
C SER A 76 10.97 -7.34 23.60
#